data_AF-A0A1F1L8H4-F1
#
_entry.id   AF-A0A1F1L8H4-F1
#
_cell.length_a   1.000
_cell.length_b   1.000
_cell.length_c   1.000
_cell.angle_alpha   90.00
_cell.angle_beta   90.00
_cell.angle_gamma   90.00
#
_symmetry.space_group_name_H-M   'P 1'
#
loop_
_entity.id
_entity.type
_entity.pdbx_description
1 polymer ?
#
loop_
_entity_poly.entity_id
_entity_poly.type
_entity_poly.pdbx_seq_one_letter_code
_entity_poly.pdbx_strand_id
1 'polypeptide(L)'
;MDIKKLKILVEKIYEEGIFCFEEEKAPELIELESMTNYKNVNELFYSDLAPGYVVDTIVLYEEINKRKLNEDSYVEMIDKLINNISKMKQFEIELYCTFIDEKFNLKDEDVYDVIFELSEKGFNAAQIYVKLSGKK
;
A
#
# COMPACT_ATOMS: atom_id res chain seq x y z
N MET A 1 -6.59 9.53 12.45
CA MET A 1 -5.43 8.79 12.98
C MET A 1 -4.47 9.79 13.61
N ASP A 2 -4.02 9.51 14.84
CA ASP A 2 -3.00 10.31 15.53
C ASP A 2 -1.61 9.79 15.16
N ILE A 3 -0.84 10.58 14.41
CA ILE A 3 0.48 10.19 13.90
C ILE A 3 1.53 10.07 15.01
N LYS A 4 1.44 10.89 16.07
CA LYS A 4 2.39 10.81 17.19
C LYS A 4 2.18 9.51 17.94
N LYS A 5 0.91 9.17 18.19
CA LYS A 5 0.54 7.92 18.83
C LYS A 5 0.93 6.70 17.98
N LEU A 6 0.72 6.76 16.65
CA LEU A 6 1.17 5.71 15.73
C LEU A 6 2.68 5.44 15.84
N LYS A 7 3.51 6.49 15.81
CA LYS A 7 4.97 6.35 15.92
C LYS A 7 5.38 5.65 17.22
N ILE A 8 4.81 6.07 18.34
CA ILE A 8 5.09 5.47 19.66
C ILE A 8 4.69 3.98 19.68
N LEU A 9 3.53 3.62 19.14
CA LEU A 9 3.08 2.23 19.10
C LEU A 9 3.99 1.36 18.23
N VAL A 10 4.35 1.83 17.03
CA VAL A 10 5.26 1.09 16.14
C VAL A 10 6.62 0.90 16.79
N GLU A 11 7.20 1.95 17.39
CA GLU A 11 8.49 1.85 18.10
C GLU A 11 8.44 0.81 19.23
N LYS A 12 7.39 0.83 20.05
CA LYS A 12 7.20 -0.16 21.13
C LYS A 12 7.12 -1.60 20.61
N ILE A 13 6.38 -1.84 19.54
CA ILE A 13 6.24 -3.19 18.95
C ILE A 13 7.62 -3.73 18.52
N TYR A 14 8.48 -2.88 17.93
CA TYR A 14 9.85 -3.25 17.57
C TYR A 14 10.76 -3.45 18.78
N GLU A 15 10.68 -2.58 19.80
CA GLU A 15 11.51 -2.66 21.01
C GLU A 15 11.21 -3.92 21.83
N GLU A 16 9.93 -4.29 21.94
CA GLU A 16 9.47 -5.42 22.74
C GLU A 16 9.59 -6.75 21.97
N GLY A 17 9.97 -6.72 20.70
CA GLY A 17 10.11 -7.92 19.87
C GLY A 17 8.78 -8.65 19.66
N ILE A 18 7.66 -7.92 19.69
CA ILE A 18 6.31 -8.45 19.56
C ILE A 18 6.06 -8.80 18.09
N PHE A 19 6.62 -9.92 17.67
CA PHE A 19 6.49 -10.49 16.33
C PHE A 19 5.83 -11.88 16.38
N CYS A 20 5.19 -12.24 17.50
CA CYS A 20 4.82 -13.63 17.79
C CYS A 20 3.42 -14.06 17.32
N PHE A 21 3.38 -15.31 16.81
CA PHE A 21 2.25 -16.10 16.32
C PHE A 21 1.41 -16.76 17.45
N GLU A 22 1.13 -16.05 18.55
CA GLU A 22 0.34 -16.65 19.63
C GLU A 22 -1.13 -16.24 19.54
N GLU A 23 -2.03 -17.11 20.02
CA GLU A 23 -3.49 -16.90 19.99
C GLU A 23 -3.93 -15.57 20.63
N GLU A 24 -3.05 -14.94 21.41
CA GLU A 24 -3.20 -13.59 21.96
C GLU A 24 -2.23 -12.60 21.31
N LYS A 25 -2.78 -11.63 20.57
CA LYS A 25 -2.05 -10.46 20.07
C LYS A 25 -1.63 -9.58 21.26
N ALA A 26 -0.43 -9.03 21.22
CA ALA A 26 -0.02 -8.07 22.26
C ALA A 26 -0.93 -6.82 22.26
N PRO A 27 -1.12 -6.18 23.42
CA PRO A 27 -1.97 -5.00 23.56
C PRO A 27 -1.65 -3.88 22.56
N GLU A 28 -0.38 -3.65 22.27
CA GLU A 28 0.12 -2.63 21.35
C GLU A 28 -0.31 -2.90 19.91
N LEU A 29 -0.28 -4.16 19.49
CA LEU A 29 -0.72 -4.58 18.15
C LEU A 29 -2.26 -4.51 18.04
N ILE A 30 -2.99 -4.90 19.08
CA ILE A 30 -4.46 -4.75 19.13
C ILE A 30 -4.84 -3.28 19.04
N GLU A 31 -4.14 -2.42 19.79
CA GLU A 31 -4.37 -0.98 19.76
C GLU A 31 -4.07 -0.42 18.37
N LEU A 32 -2.96 -0.83 17.75
CA LEU A 32 -2.61 -0.43 16.39
C LEU A 32 -3.68 -0.84 15.37
N GLU A 33 -4.16 -2.09 15.43
CA GLU A 33 -5.25 -2.60 14.58
C GLU A 33 -6.55 -1.81 14.76
N SER A 34 -6.83 -1.32 15.96
CA SER A 34 -8.01 -0.47 16.20
C SER A 34 -7.86 0.95 15.64
N MET A 35 -6.64 1.38 15.30
CA MET A 35 -6.32 2.74 14.85
C MET A 35 -6.20 2.90 13.34
N THR A 36 -6.09 1.80 12.59
CA THR A 36 -5.87 1.79 11.14
C THR A 36 -6.82 0.82 10.44
N ASN A 37 -7.16 1.11 9.18
CA ASN A 37 -7.88 0.19 8.29
C ASN A 37 -6.92 -0.69 7.48
N TYR A 38 -5.61 -0.57 7.70
CA TYR A 38 -4.61 -1.39 7.02
C TYR A 38 -4.89 -2.88 7.23
N LYS A 39 -5.15 -3.60 6.14
CA LYS A 39 -5.44 -5.04 6.19
C LYS A 39 -4.20 -5.78 6.70
N ASN A 40 -4.39 -6.64 7.70
CA ASN A 40 -3.33 -7.45 8.30
C ASN A 40 -2.09 -6.61 8.72
N VAL A 41 -2.29 -5.54 9.51
CA VAL A 41 -1.18 -4.65 9.94
C VAL A 41 -0.01 -5.39 10.61
N ASN A 42 -0.28 -6.54 11.25
CA ASN A 42 0.73 -7.43 11.81
C ASN A 42 1.77 -7.88 10.77
N GLU A 43 1.37 -8.05 9.50
CA GLU A 43 2.28 -8.46 8.42
C GLU A 43 3.40 -7.46 8.14
N LEU A 44 3.18 -6.18 8.45
CA LEU A 44 4.22 -5.15 8.32
C LEU A 44 5.39 -5.36 9.29
N PHE A 45 5.18 -6.11 10.37
CA PHE A 45 6.19 -6.38 11.39
C PHE A 45 6.91 -7.72 11.17
N TYR A 46 6.43 -8.58 10.26
CA TYR A 46 7.07 -9.86 9.92
C TYR A 46 8.28 -9.73 8.99
N SER A 47 8.72 -8.51 8.70
CA SER A 47 9.80 -8.21 7.78
C SER A 47 10.82 -7.29 8.46
N ASP A 48 12.10 -7.36 8.04
CA ASP A 48 13.19 -6.52 8.56
C ASP A 48 13.06 -5.03 8.20
N LEU A 49 11.83 -4.56 7.94
CA LEU A 49 11.52 -3.18 7.63
C LEU A 49 11.87 -2.29 8.81
N ALA A 50 12.29 -1.06 8.53
CA ALA A 50 12.52 -0.07 9.57
C ALA A 50 11.17 0.41 10.15
N PRO A 51 11.10 0.79 11.45
CA PRO A 51 9.89 1.36 12.05
C PRO A 51 9.28 2.52 11.24
N GLY A 52 10.14 3.39 10.69
CA GLY A 52 9.71 4.50 9.84
C GLY A 52 9.02 4.05 8.55
N TYR A 53 9.41 2.91 7.98
CA TYR A 53 8.75 2.33 6.81
C TYR A 53 7.33 1.88 7.15
N VAL A 54 7.14 1.19 8.28
CA VAL A 54 5.82 0.75 8.75
C VAL A 54 4.90 1.94 8.99
N VAL A 55 5.40 2.98 9.66
CA VAL A 55 4.66 4.22 9.89
C VAL A 55 4.26 4.87 8.56
N ASP A 56 5.22 5.10 7.66
CA ASP A 56 4.96 5.77 6.38
C ASP A 56 3.95 4.96 5.53
N THR A 57 4.04 3.63 5.55
CA THR A 57 3.13 2.71 4.85
C THR A 57 1.71 2.83 5.37
N ILE A 58 1.51 2.75 6.70
CA ILE A 58 0.19 2.89 7.33
C ILE A 58 -0.41 4.28 7.03
N VAL A 59 0.41 5.34 7.12
CA VAL A 59 -0.03 6.71 6.84
C VAL A 59 -0.50 6.84 5.40
N LEU A 60 0.30 6.40 4.43
CA LEU A 60 -0.07 6.50 3.02
C LEU A 60 -1.33 5.68 2.70
N TYR A 61 -1.41 4.46 3.20
CA TYR A 61 -2.60 3.62 3.02
C TYR A 61 -3.88 4.32 3.54
N GLU A 62 -3.82 4.87 4.75
CA GLU A 62 -4.95 5.60 5.35
C GLU A 62 -5.31 6.87 4.59
N GLU A 63 -4.33 7.58 4.04
CA GLU A 63 -4.57 8.74 3.18
C GLU A 63 -5.27 8.35 1.88
N ILE A 64 -4.85 7.24 1.26
CA ILE A 64 -5.48 6.72 0.03
C ILE A 64 -6.90 6.25 0.33
N ASN A 65 -7.11 5.47 1.40
CA ASN A 65 -8.43 4.94 1.76
C ASN A 65 -9.45 6.03 2.12
N LYS A 66 -9.00 7.15 2.70
CA LYS A 66 -9.87 8.30 2.97
C LYS A 66 -10.30 9.03 1.70
N ARG A 67 -9.51 8.94 0.63
CA ARG A 67 -9.91 9.46 -0.68
C ARG A 67 -10.98 8.51 -1.22
N LYS A 68 -12.11 9.05 -1.67
CA LYS A 68 -13.10 8.26 -2.40
C LYS A 68 -12.51 7.91 -3.76
N LEU A 69 -11.84 6.75 -3.85
CA LEU A 69 -11.14 6.33 -5.07
C LEU A 69 -12.13 6.27 -6.25
N ASN A 70 -11.81 7.06 -7.25
CA ASN A 70 -12.52 7.17 -8.52
C ASN A 70 -11.55 6.92 -9.67
N GLU A 71 -12.05 6.99 -10.90
CA GLU A 71 -11.24 6.82 -12.11
C GLU A 71 -9.98 7.68 -12.11
N ASP A 72 -10.11 8.98 -11.85
CA ASP A 72 -8.97 9.92 -11.82
C ASP A 72 -7.91 9.50 -10.79
N SER A 73 -8.34 8.97 -9.64
CA SER A 73 -7.42 8.50 -8.59
C SER A 73 -6.56 7.33 -9.06
N TYR A 74 -7.16 6.37 -9.77
CA TYR A 74 -6.43 5.23 -10.32
C TYR A 74 -5.53 5.64 -11.48
N VAL A 75 -5.99 6.57 -12.33
CA VAL A 75 -5.15 7.14 -13.39
C VAL A 75 -3.93 7.85 -12.80
N GLU A 76 -4.08 8.61 -11.71
CA GLU A 76 -2.96 9.24 -11.01
C GLU A 76 -1.96 8.21 -10.45
N MET A 77 -2.46 7.12 -9.84
CA MET A 77 -1.59 6.05 -9.34
C MET A 77 -0.79 5.39 -10.47
N ILE A 78 -1.45 5.05 -11.58
CA ILE A 78 -0.81 4.48 -12.78
C ILE A 78 0.22 5.46 -13.35
N ASP A 79 -0.12 6.75 -13.44
CA ASP A 79 0.80 7.78 -13.93
C ASP A 79 2.06 7.89 -13.06
N LYS A 80 1.92 7.82 -11.73
CA LYS A 80 3.07 7.80 -10.81
C LYS A 80 3.96 6.57 -11.04
N LEU A 81 3.36 5.39 -11.22
CA LEU A 81 4.09 4.15 -11.48
C LEU A 81 4.88 4.19 -12.80
N ILE A 82 4.40 4.94 -13.80
CA ILE A 82 5.07 5.08 -15.09
C ILE A 82 6.13 6.18 -15.08
N ASN A 83 5.74 7.37 -14.62
CA ASN A 83 6.51 8.59 -14.82
C ASN A 83 7.38 8.99 -13.62
N ASN A 84 7.10 8.46 -12.43
CA ASN A 84 7.75 8.90 -11.19
C ASN A 84 8.36 7.77 -10.36
N ILE A 85 8.43 6.54 -10.88
CA ILE A 85 8.87 5.37 -10.11
C ILE A 85 10.26 5.55 -9.48
N SER A 86 11.21 6.16 -10.20
CA SER A 86 12.58 6.37 -9.70
C SER A 86 12.67 7.32 -8.49
N LYS A 87 11.59 8.04 -8.19
CA LYS A 87 11.46 8.95 -7.04
C LYS A 87 10.59 8.38 -5.92
N MET A 88 9.94 7.25 -6.18
CA MET A 88 9.05 6.61 -5.21
C MET A 88 9.85 5.72 -4.27
N LYS A 89 9.43 5.70 -3.00
CA LYS A 89 9.88 4.67 -2.07
C LYS A 89 9.18 3.35 -2.39
N GLN A 90 9.82 2.24 -2.04
CA GLN A 90 9.31 0.90 -2.32
C GLN A 90 7.87 0.69 -1.81
N PHE A 91 7.55 1.10 -0.58
CA PHE A 91 6.18 0.95 -0.05
C PHE A 91 5.12 1.72 -0.86
N GLU A 92 5.48 2.83 -1.50
CA GLU A 92 4.53 3.60 -2.30
C GLU A 92 4.14 2.80 -3.55
N ILE A 93 5.13 2.13 -4.14
CA ILE A 93 4.94 1.25 -5.30
C ILE A 93 4.05 0.07 -4.89
N GLU A 94 4.42 -0.64 -3.82
CA GLU A 94 3.68 -1.79 -3.29
C GLU A 94 2.22 -1.44 -2.98
N LEU A 95 1.98 -0.28 -2.34
CA LEU A 95 0.62 0.17 -2.03
C LEU A 95 -0.18 0.52 -3.27
N TYR A 96 0.38 1.29 -4.21
CA TYR A 96 -0.35 1.62 -5.44
C TYR A 96 -0.68 0.37 -6.26
N CYS A 97 0.25 -0.57 -6.38
CA CYS A 97 -0.01 -1.86 -7.03
C CYS A 97 -1.13 -2.63 -6.32
N THR A 98 -1.13 -2.66 -4.97
CA THR A 98 -2.20 -3.31 -4.19
C THR A 98 -3.57 -2.69 -4.47
N PHE A 99 -3.68 -1.35 -4.45
CA PHE A 99 -4.96 -0.68 -4.71
C PHE A 99 -5.47 -0.89 -6.15
N ILE A 100 -4.55 -0.95 -7.12
CA ILE A 100 -4.87 -1.22 -8.52
C ILE A 100 -5.32 -2.68 -8.67
N ASP A 101 -4.61 -3.64 -8.08
CA ASP A 101 -5.00 -5.05 -8.11
C ASP A 101 -6.40 -5.24 -7.53
N GLU A 102 -6.67 -4.71 -6.32
CA GLU A 102 -7.99 -4.82 -5.69
C GLU A 102 -9.12 -4.24 -6.56
N LYS A 103 -8.82 -3.22 -7.36
CA LYS A 103 -9.79 -2.57 -8.24
C LYS A 103 -10.09 -3.37 -9.50
N PHE A 104 -9.07 -3.95 -10.13
CA PHE A 104 -9.20 -4.60 -11.44
C PHE A 104 -9.16 -6.12 -11.38
N ASN A 105 -8.84 -6.69 -10.22
CA ASN A 105 -8.72 -8.12 -9.96
C ASN A 105 -7.78 -8.79 -10.98
N LEU A 106 -6.50 -8.44 -10.94
CA LEU A 106 -5.51 -8.81 -11.97
C LEU A 106 -4.99 -10.24 -11.80
N LYS A 107 -5.49 -11.00 -10.82
CA LYS A 107 -5.36 -12.48 -10.70
C LYS A 107 -3.95 -13.00 -10.98
N ASP A 108 -3.04 -12.72 -10.06
CA ASP A 108 -1.67 -13.25 -10.03
C ASP A 108 -0.69 -12.68 -11.08
N GLU A 109 -1.10 -11.72 -11.91
CA GLU A 109 -0.16 -10.91 -12.69
C GLU A 109 0.44 -9.81 -11.80
N ASP A 110 1.77 -9.65 -11.83
CA ASP A 110 2.41 -8.52 -11.15
C ASP A 110 1.90 -7.23 -11.80
N VAL A 111 1.08 -6.48 -11.06
CA VAL A 111 0.44 -5.25 -11.51
C VAL A 111 1.48 -4.29 -12.09
N TYR A 112 2.67 -4.27 -11.49
CA TYR A 112 3.74 -3.42 -11.95
C TYR A 112 4.20 -3.82 -13.35
N ASP A 113 4.42 -5.11 -13.60
CA ASP A 113 4.83 -5.64 -14.90
C ASP A 113 3.78 -5.35 -15.98
N VAL A 114 2.49 -5.55 -15.66
CA VAL A 114 1.39 -5.26 -16.61
C VAL A 114 1.36 -3.79 -17.00
N ILE A 115 1.48 -2.88 -16.01
CA ILE A 115 1.51 -1.44 -16.26
C ILE A 115 2.75 -1.06 -17.07
N PHE A 116 3.90 -1.62 -16.73
CA PHE A 116 5.16 -1.36 -17.40
C PHE A 116 5.12 -1.80 -18.87
N GLU A 117 4.65 -3.02 -19.16
CA GLU A 117 4.49 -3.51 -20.53
C GLU A 117 3.56 -2.64 -21.38
N LEU A 118 2.45 -2.17 -20.79
CA LEU A 118 1.51 -1.31 -21.50
C LEU A 118 2.13 0.08 -21.75
N SER A 119 2.90 0.60 -20.79
CA SER A 119 3.66 1.83 -20.97
C SER A 119 4.70 1.70 -22.10
N GLU A 120 5.44 0.59 -22.18
CA GLU A 120 6.39 0.33 -23.27
C GLU A 120 5.71 0.25 -24.66
N LYS A 121 4.45 -0.20 -24.70
CA LYS A 121 3.61 -0.18 -25.91
C LYS A 121 3.10 1.23 -26.27
N GLY A 122 3.46 2.25 -25.50
CA GLY A 122 3.12 3.66 -25.73
C GLY A 122 1.77 4.09 -25.17
N PHE A 123 1.14 3.29 -24.30
CA PHE A 123 -0.12 3.68 -23.66
C PHE A 123 0.15 4.67 -22.52
N ASN A 124 -0.63 5.76 -22.46
CA ASN A 124 -0.63 6.65 -21.31
C ASN A 124 -1.48 6.09 -20.16
N ALA A 125 -1.38 6.69 -18.97
CA ALA A 125 -2.06 6.22 -17.76
C ALA A 125 -3.59 6.03 -17.92
N ALA A 126 -4.26 6.95 -18.62
CA ALA A 126 -5.71 6.85 -18.86
C ALA A 126 -6.06 5.67 -19.80
N GLN A 127 -5.25 5.44 -20.83
CA GLN A 127 -5.44 4.30 -21.74
C GLN A 127 -5.16 2.96 -21.05
N ILE A 128 -4.19 2.92 -20.14
CA ILE A 128 -3.88 1.76 -19.31
C ILE A 128 -5.06 1.47 -18.39
N TYR A 129 -5.60 2.47 -17.69
CA TYR A 129 -6.79 2.32 -16.86
C TYR A 129 -7.98 1.71 -17.64
N VAL A 130 -8.25 2.20 -18.85
CA VAL A 130 -9.34 1.68 -19.70
C VAL A 130 -9.11 0.20 -20.06
N LYS A 131 -7.87 -0.17 -20.38
CA LYS A 131 -7.49 -1.56 -20.67
C LYS A 131 -7.66 -2.47 -19.47
N LEU A 132 -7.15 -2.07 -18.31
CA LEU A 132 -7.29 -2.83 -17.05
C LEU A 132 -8.76 -2.99 -16.66
N SER A 133 -9.59 -1.98 -16.95
CA SER A 133 -11.03 -2.03 -16.69
C SER A 133 -11.80 -3.01 -17.60
N GLY A 134 -11.16 -3.57 -18.63
CA GLY A 134 -11.83 -4.40 -19.65
C GLY A 134 -12.88 -3.65 -20.48
N LYS A 135 -12.91 -2.32 -20.40
CA LYS A 135 -13.83 -1.48 -21.17
C LYS A 135 -13.30 -1.38 -22.60
N LYS A 136 -14.01 -2.02 -23.54
CA LYS A 136 -13.78 -1.95 -24.99
C LYS A 136 -14.49 -0.76 -25.61
#